data_AF-A0A1H4AXC7-F1
#
_entry.id   AF-A0A1H4AXC7-F1
#
_cell.length_a   1.000
_cell.length_b   1.000
_cell.length_c   1.000
_cell.angle_alpha   90.00
_cell.angle_beta   90.00
_cell.angle_gamma   90.00
#
_symmetry.space_group_name_H-M   'P 1'
#
loop_
_entity.id
_entity.type
_entity.pdbx_description
1 polymer ?
#
loop_
_entity_poly.entity_id
_entity_poly.type
_entity_poly.pdbx_seq_one_letter_code
_entity_poly.pdbx_strand_id
1 'polypeptide(L)'
;MSKKNDTHARVIEVADQLLEEGIRPTQQNVRERLGSGSLTTINRALNDWWHTLAQRISRRNEHPELPEPVLTLANQAWDRALAYAEHQFAEQKQALEQRQQELLQSAQQKNSGGERALSDAHSQNARLLDRCEQLAQEKRELERRVFELEEQQLKLTVERDTAQREVRQLQHMGAENGGHAEAMVELRVRSRMQEEELQRLRQLGDRLSQENARLRNRLDE
;
A
#
# COMPACT_ATOMS: atom_id res chain seq x y z
N MET A 1 24.63 -49.30 82.77
CA MET A 1 25.39 -48.07 82.45
C MET A 1 25.00 -47.55 81.07
N SER A 2 23.86 -46.84 80.92
CA SER A 2 23.33 -46.45 79.60
C SER A 2 23.13 -44.93 79.40
N LYS A 3 23.17 -44.13 80.48
CA LYS A 3 22.79 -42.69 80.43
C LYS A 3 23.86 -41.74 79.85
N LYS A 4 25.14 -42.13 79.80
CA LYS A 4 26.23 -41.23 79.34
C LYS A 4 26.26 -41.05 77.81
N ASN A 5 25.92 -42.08 77.05
CA ASN A 5 25.90 -42.01 75.58
C ASN A 5 24.68 -41.24 75.06
N ASP A 6 23.55 -41.32 75.77
CA ASP A 6 22.31 -40.61 75.43
C ASP A 6 22.47 -39.08 75.54
N THR A 7 23.15 -38.59 76.58
CA THR A 7 23.37 -37.14 76.72
C THR A 7 24.34 -36.58 75.67
N HIS A 8 25.35 -37.35 75.25
CA HIS A 8 26.33 -36.92 74.24
C HIS A 8 25.68 -36.78 72.85
N ALA A 9 24.92 -37.79 72.42
CA ALA A 9 24.17 -37.76 71.16
C ALA A 9 23.17 -36.60 71.13
N ARG A 10 22.43 -36.37 72.22
CA ARG A 10 21.49 -35.26 72.32
C ARG A 10 22.15 -33.88 72.28
N VAL A 11 23.37 -33.75 72.81
CA VAL A 11 24.17 -32.51 72.69
C VAL A 11 24.55 -32.24 71.23
N ILE A 12 24.92 -33.26 70.48
CA ILE A 12 25.23 -33.15 69.04
C ILE A 12 23.99 -32.69 68.27
N GLU A 13 22.84 -33.34 68.49
CA GLU A 13 21.57 -32.99 67.82
C GLU A 13 21.14 -31.55 68.12
N VAL A 14 21.23 -31.11 69.38
CA VAL A 14 20.90 -29.74 69.77
C VAL A 14 21.90 -28.74 69.19
N ALA A 15 23.18 -29.08 69.11
CA ALA A 15 24.19 -28.23 68.49
C ALA A 15 23.95 -28.05 66.98
N ASP A 16 23.55 -29.12 66.28
CA ASP A 16 23.13 -29.06 64.87
C ASP A 16 21.90 -28.16 64.69
N GLN A 17 20.86 -28.33 65.52
CA GLN A 17 19.65 -27.49 65.47
C GLN A 17 19.95 -26.01 65.73
N LEU A 18 20.79 -25.70 66.72
CA LEU A 18 21.19 -24.31 66.99
C LEU A 18 21.95 -23.70 65.80
N LEU A 19 22.83 -24.49 65.16
CA LEU A 19 23.55 -24.05 63.98
C LEU A 19 22.61 -23.79 62.79
N GLU A 20 21.60 -24.65 62.58
CA GLU A 20 20.55 -24.45 61.55
C GLU A 20 19.74 -23.18 61.79
N GLU A 21 19.47 -22.84 63.05
CA GLU A 21 18.81 -21.60 63.46
C GLU A 21 19.71 -20.35 63.38
N GLY A 22 20.98 -20.50 62.99
CA GLY A 22 21.96 -19.41 62.92
C GLY A 22 22.49 -18.94 64.29
N ILE A 23 22.21 -19.71 65.35
CA ILE A 23 22.64 -19.42 66.72
C ILE A 23 23.90 -20.23 67.03
N ARG A 24 24.93 -19.57 67.58
CA ARG A 24 26.16 -20.29 67.94
C ARG A 24 25.86 -21.33 69.04
N PRO A 25 26.20 -22.62 68.82
CA PRO A 25 26.00 -23.64 69.85
C PRO A 25 27.08 -23.48 70.92
N THR A 26 26.75 -22.75 71.98
CA THR A 26 27.57 -22.59 73.19
C THR A 26 27.08 -23.55 74.27
N GLN A 27 27.92 -23.83 75.28
CA GLN A 27 27.53 -24.72 76.39
C GLN A 27 26.26 -24.27 77.11
N GLN A 28 26.04 -22.95 77.18
CA GLN A 28 24.87 -22.34 77.78
C GLN A 28 23.61 -22.56 76.93
N ASN A 29 23.67 -22.23 75.63
CA ASN A 29 22.55 -22.39 74.70
C ASN A 29 22.12 -23.86 74.56
N VAL A 30 23.09 -24.76 74.54
CA VAL A 30 22.85 -26.20 74.45
C VAL A 30 22.23 -26.72 75.76
N ARG A 31 22.70 -26.24 76.92
CA ARG A 31 22.11 -26.60 78.22
C ARG A 31 20.68 -26.08 78.39
N GLU A 32 20.40 -24.87 77.92
CA GLU A 32 19.07 -24.27 77.95
C GLU A 32 18.07 -25.07 77.12
N ARG A 33 18.47 -25.52 75.92
CA ARG A 33 17.64 -26.40 75.06
C ARG A 33 17.50 -27.83 75.58
N LEU A 34 18.54 -28.40 76.20
CA LEU A 34 18.51 -29.77 76.74
C LEU A 34 17.83 -29.90 78.11
N GLY A 35 17.81 -28.83 78.90
CA GLY A 35 17.23 -28.79 80.25
C GLY A 35 17.92 -29.69 81.30
N SER A 36 18.94 -30.45 80.92
CA SER A 36 19.61 -31.44 81.78
C SER A 36 21.03 -31.75 81.28
N GLY A 37 21.88 -32.28 82.18
CA GLY A 37 23.28 -32.62 81.89
C GLY A 37 24.29 -31.68 82.58
N SER A 38 25.44 -32.23 82.96
CA SER A 38 26.54 -31.43 83.52
C SER A 38 27.22 -30.61 82.42
N LEU A 39 27.54 -29.35 82.70
CA LEU A 39 28.28 -28.45 81.79
C LEU A 39 29.59 -29.09 81.31
N THR A 40 30.25 -29.90 82.14
CA THR A 40 31.49 -30.60 81.79
C THR A 40 31.27 -31.66 80.70
N THR A 41 30.15 -32.40 80.77
CA THR A 41 29.78 -33.40 79.75
C THR A 41 29.33 -32.73 78.46
N ILE A 42 28.57 -31.63 78.56
CA ILE A 42 28.12 -30.84 77.40
C ILE A 42 29.33 -30.22 76.69
N ASN A 43 30.28 -29.65 77.43
CA ASN A 43 31.51 -29.09 76.87
C ASN A 43 32.30 -30.13 76.07
N ARG A 44 32.49 -31.33 76.63
CA ARG A 44 33.17 -32.42 75.94
C ARG A 44 32.47 -32.80 74.63
N ALA A 45 31.16 -33.02 74.67
CA ALA A 45 30.39 -33.38 73.48
C ALA A 45 30.35 -32.26 72.44
N LEU A 46 30.32 -31.00 72.87
CA LEU A 46 30.36 -29.85 72.00
C LEU A 46 31.72 -29.69 71.30
N ASN A 47 32.84 -29.98 71.98
CA ASN A 47 34.16 -29.99 71.33
C ASN A 47 34.26 -31.10 70.27
N ASP A 48 33.75 -32.29 70.56
CA ASP A 48 33.68 -33.39 69.59
C ASP A 48 32.84 -32.99 68.36
N TRP A 49 31.73 -32.27 68.59
CA TRP A 49 30.89 -31.72 67.54
C TRP A 49 31.63 -30.69 66.68
N TRP A 50 32.33 -29.71 67.28
CA TRP A 50 33.12 -28.72 66.53
C TRP A 50 34.22 -29.36 65.68
N HIS A 51 34.91 -30.38 66.21
CA HIS A 51 35.91 -31.15 65.45
C HIS A 51 35.28 -31.88 64.26
N THR A 52 34.11 -32.50 64.46
CA THR A 52 33.39 -33.21 63.39
C THR A 52 32.86 -32.23 62.34
N LEU A 53 32.35 -31.07 62.75
CA LEU A 53 31.90 -30.02 61.85
C LEU A 53 33.04 -29.48 60.98
N ALA A 54 34.21 -29.20 61.58
CA ALA A 54 35.39 -28.79 60.83
C ALA A 54 35.77 -29.82 59.76
N GLN A 55 35.76 -31.12 60.09
CA GLN A 55 36.01 -32.18 59.12
C GLN A 55 34.95 -32.24 58.01
N ARG A 56 33.66 -32.08 58.33
CA ARG A 56 32.56 -32.06 57.36
C ARG A 56 32.70 -30.88 56.38
N ILE A 57 33.04 -29.70 56.89
CA ILE A 57 33.24 -28.50 56.07
C ILE A 57 34.47 -28.66 55.17
N SER A 58 35.60 -29.14 55.72
CA SER A 58 36.80 -29.38 54.92
C SER A 58 36.56 -30.39 53.80
N ARG A 59 35.88 -31.51 54.08
CA ARG A 59 35.52 -32.52 53.06
C ARG A 59 34.57 -31.99 51.99
N ARG A 60 33.70 -31.03 52.33
CA ARG A 60 32.80 -30.40 51.35
C ARG A 60 33.56 -29.49 50.39
N ASN A 61 34.64 -28.87 50.85
CA ASN A 61 35.50 -28.00 50.05
C ASN A 61 36.57 -28.77 49.25
N GLU A 62 36.82 -30.03 49.58
CA GLU A 62 37.55 -30.97 48.74
C GLU A 62 36.63 -31.42 47.60
N HIS A 63 36.48 -30.59 46.57
CA HIS A 63 35.85 -31.03 45.32
C HIS A 63 36.83 -31.97 44.60
N PRO A 64 36.55 -33.28 44.48
CA PRO A 64 37.32 -34.13 43.57
C PRO A 64 37.13 -33.60 42.16
N GLU A 65 38.19 -33.60 41.36
CA GLU A 65 38.09 -33.24 39.95
C GLU A 65 36.99 -34.07 39.27
N LEU A 66 36.19 -33.41 38.43
CA LEU A 66 35.12 -34.07 37.69
C LEU A 66 35.72 -35.23 36.89
N PRO A 67 35.14 -36.45 36.96
CA PRO A 67 35.66 -37.57 36.18
C PRO A 67 35.65 -37.28 34.68
N GLU A 68 36.73 -37.65 34.00
CA GLU A 68 36.92 -37.46 32.55
C GLU A 68 35.71 -37.88 31.68
N PRO A 69 34.98 -38.99 31.99
CA PRO A 69 33.79 -39.35 31.22
C PRO A 69 32.66 -38.32 31.30
N VAL A 70 32.52 -37.63 32.43
CA VAL A 70 31.48 -36.60 32.63
C VAL A 70 31.82 -35.35 31.82
N LEU A 71 33.08 -34.92 31.82
CA LEU A 71 33.56 -33.80 31.01
C LEU A 71 33.39 -34.09 29.52
N THR A 72 33.75 -35.30 29.08
CA THR A 72 33.59 -35.72 27.69
C THR A 72 32.13 -35.67 27.23
N LEU A 73 31.20 -36.18 28.06
CA LEU A 73 29.77 -36.13 27.75
C LEU A 73 29.23 -34.71 27.71
N ALA A 74 29.67 -33.84 28.62
CA ALA A 74 29.27 -32.44 28.64
C ALA A 74 29.73 -31.69 27.38
N ASN A 75 30.99 -31.90 26.95
CA ASN A 75 31.52 -31.31 25.72
C ASN A 75 30.76 -31.82 24.48
N GLN A 76 30.49 -33.12 24.39
CA GLN A 76 29.71 -33.67 23.27
C GLN A 76 28.28 -33.13 23.23
N ALA A 77 27.64 -32.93 24.39
CA ALA A 77 26.32 -32.32 24.46
C ALA A 77 26.35 -30.86 24.01
N TRP A 78 27.39 -30.12 24.41
CA TRP A 78 27.61 -28.75 24.00
C TRP A 78 27.83 -28.62 22.50
N ASP A 79 28.72 -29.43 21.92
CA ASP A 79 29.02 -29.41 20.48
C ASP A 79 27.77 -29.72 19.64
N ARG A 80 26.96 -30.69 20.09
CA ARG A 80 25.68 -31.01 19.44
C ARG A 80 24.67 -29.88 19.54
N ALA A 81 24.58 -29.24 20.70
CA ALA A 81 23.68 -28.10 20.89
C ALA A 81 24.11 -26.92 20.00
N LEU A 82 25.42 -26.67 19.89
CA LEU A 82 25.97 -25.63 19.03
C LEU A 82 25.70 -25.92 17.56
N ALA A 83 25.99 -27.14 17.09
CA ALA A 83 25.72 -27.55 15.71
C ALA A 83 24.22 -27.44 15.36
N TYR A 84 23.33 -27.81 16.28
CA TYR A 84 21.89 -27.66 16.09
C TYR A 84 21.47 -26.18 16.01
N ALA A 85 22.03 -25.33 16.87
CA ALA A 85 21.76 -23.89 16.86
C ALA A 85 22.28 -23.22 15.58
N GLU A 86 23.47 -23.58 15.11
CA GLU A 86 24.04 -23.08 13.86
C GLU A 86 23.21 -23.49 12.65
N HIS A 87 22.74 -24.74 12.60
CA HIS A 87 21.86 -25.21 11.53
C HIS A 87 20.54 -24.44 11.51
N GLN A 88 19.86 -24.33 12.66
CA GLN A 88 18.63 -23.56 12.81
C GLN A 88 18.82 -22.09 12.41
N PHE A 89 19.94 -21.49 12.80
CA PHE A 89 20.25 -20.11 12.45
C PHE A 89 20.48 -19.95 10.94
N ALA A 90 21.20 -20.88 10.30
CA ALA A 90 21.43 -20.88 8.86
C ALA A 90 20.11 -21.00 8.08
N GLU A 91 19.22 -21.91 8.50
CA GLU A 91 17.89 -22.06 7.88
C GLU A 91 17.04 -20.79 8.02
N GLN A 92 17.00 -20.20 9.22
CA GLN A 92 16.27 -18.95 9.45
C GLN A 92 16.84 -17.80 8.62
N LYS A 93 18.17 -17.69 8.53
CA LYS A 93 18.83 -16.69 7.72
C LYS A 93 18.48 -16.85 6.24
N GLN A 94 18.54 -18.07 5.72
CA GLN A 94 18.18 -18.35 4.33
C GLN A 94 16.70 -18.05 4.05
N ALA A 95 15.79 -18.41 4.96
CA ALA A 95 14.36 -18.10 4.83
C ALA A 95 14.09 -16.57 4.85
N LEU A 96 14.80 -15.83 5.70
CA LEU A 96 14.71 -14.37 5.75
C LEU A 96 15.26 -13.72 4.47
N GLU A 97 16.40 -14.20 3.96
CA GLU A 97 16.98 -13.72 2.71
C GLU A 97 16.04 -13.97 1.51
N GLN A 98 15.44 -15.16 1.42
CA GLN A 98 14.45 -15.48 0.40
C GLN A 98 13.24 -14.54 0.49
N ARG A 99 12.68 -14.37 1.70
CA ARG A 99 11.54 -13.47 1.91
C ARG A 99 11.87 -12.01 1.59
N GLN A 100 13.09 -11.57 1.91
CA GLN A 100 13.57 -10.23 1.56
C GLN A 100 13.67 -10.07 0.04
N GLN A 101 14.21 -11.05 -0.67
CA GLN A 101 14.30 -11.04 -2.14
C GLN A 101 12.91 -11.02 -2.79
N GLU A 102 11.97 -11.83 -2.31
CA GLU A 102 10.58 -11.84 -2.80
C GLU A 102 9.90 -10.49 -2.59
N LEU A 103 10.05 -9.87 -1.42
CA LEU A 103 9.51 -8.55 -1.13
C LEU A 103 10.11 -7.47 -2.02
N LEU A 104 11.43 -7.50 -2.25
CA LEU A 104 12.10 -6.57 -3.15
C LEU A 104 11.63 -6.75 -4.59
N GLN A 105 11.50 -7.98 -5.08
CA GLN A 105 10.98 -8.26 -6.41
C GLN A 105 9.52 -7.80 -6.57
N SER A 106 8.67 -8.08 -5.57
CA SER A 106 7.27 -7.63 -5.58
C SER A 106 7.17 -6.09 -5.58
N ALA A 107 8.00 -5.42 -4.77
CA ALA A 107 8.06 -3.96 -4.73
C ALA A 107 8.52 -3.38 -6.08
N GLN A 108 9.57 -3.96 -6.69
CA GLN A 108 10.06 -3.54 -8.01
C GLN A 108 9.02 -3.75 -9.12
N GLN A 109 8.30 -4.89 -9.10
CA GLN A 109 7.23 -5.15 -10.06
C GLN A 109 6.07 -4.15 -9.90
N LYS A 110 5.67 -3.85 -8.67
CA LYS A 110 4.63 -2.84 -8.41
C LYS A 110 5.07 -1.45 -8.84
N ASN A 111 6.32 -1.07 -8.55
CA ASN A 111 6.84 0.25 -8.89
C ASN A 111 6.95 0.42 -10.40
N SER A 112 7.56 -0.55 -11.10
CA SER A 112 7.66 -0.53 -12.56
C SER A 112 6.30 -0.60 -13.25
N GLY A 113 5.34 -1.37 -12.71
CA GLY A 113 3.96 -1.37 -13.18
C GLY A 113 3.27 -0.01 -12.99
N GLY A 114 3.48 0.62 -11.84
CA GLY A 114 2.98 1.97 -11.54
C GLY A 114 3.57 3.04 -12.46
N GLU A 115 4.89 3.02 -12.69
CA GLU A 115 5.58 3.94 -13.62
C GLU A 115 5.05 3.80 -15.05
N ARG A 116 4.83 2.56 -15.53
CA ARG A 116 4.22 2.33 -16.84
C ARG A 116 2.80 2.86 -16.91
N ALA A 117 1.96 2.56 -15.91
CA ALA A 117 0.59 3.05 -15.86
C ALA A 117 0.53 4.59 -15.81
N LEU A 118 1.43 5.24 -15.07
CA LEU A 118 1.55 6.70 -15.03
C LEU A 118 1.97 7.26 -16.38
N SER A 119 2.98 6.67 -17.02
CA SER A 119 3.42 7.06 -18.37
C SER A 119 2.31 6.91 -19.40
N ASP A 120 1.58 5.80 -19.37
CA ASP A 120 0.45 5.55 -20.27
C ASP A 120 -0.66 6.58 -20.04
N ALA A 121 -1.02 6.84 -18.78
CA ALA A 121 -2.01 7.85 -18.42
C ALA A 121 -1.58 9.27 -18.85
N HIS A 122 -0.29 9.62 -18.71
CA HIS A 122 0.24 10.89 -19.20
C HIS A 122 0.16 11.00 -20.72
N SER A 123 0.51 9.93 -21.44
CA SER A 123 0.41 9.90 -22.90
C SER A 123 -1.04 10.03 -23.39
N GLN A 124 -1.98 9.37 -22.71
CA GLN A 124 -3.41 9.48 -23.01
C GLN A 124 -3.93 10.88 -22.72
N ASN A 125 -3.55 11.49 -21.59
CA ASN A 125 -3.92 12.87 -21.27
C ASN A 125 -3.40 13.84 -22.32
N ALA A 126 -2.13 13.70 -22.74
CA ALA A 126 -1.55 14.53 -23.79
C ALA A 126 -2.31 14.40 -25.12
N ARG A 127 -2.69 13.18 -25.51
CA ARG A 127 -3.51 12.94 -26.71
C ARG A 127 -4.91 13.55 -26.60
N LEU A 128 -5.54 13.45 -25.43
CA LEU A 128 -6.85 14.05 -25.19
C LEU A 128 -6.79 15.58 -25.23
N LEU A 129 -5.73 16.17 -24.68
CA LEU A 129 -5.50 17.62 -24.74
C LEU A 129 -5.31 18.09 -26.19
N ASP A 130 -4.45 17.42 -26.97
CA ASP A 130 -4.25 17.71 -28.40
C ASP A 130 -5.57 17.58 -29.18
N ARG A 131 -6.35 16.53 -28.91
CA ARG A 131 -7.66 16.35 -29.54
C ARG A 131 -8.65 17.45 -29.15
N CYS A 132 -8.68 17.87 -27.89
CA CYS A 132 -9.50 18.98 -27.43
C CYS A 132 -9.11 20.30 -28.09
N GLU A 133 -7.81 20.55 -28.26
CA GLU A 133 -7.30 21.74 -28.96
C GLU A 133 -7.70 21.73 -30.45
N GLN A 134 -7.56 20.60 -31.14
CA GLN A 134 -8.00 20.42 -32.53
C GLN A 134 -9.50 20.68 -32.67
N LEU A 135 -10.33 20.04 -31.83
CA LEU A 135 -11.78 20.24 -31.86
C LEU A 135 -12.17 21.69 -31.55
N ALA A 136 -11.44 22.37 -30.66
CA ALA A 136 -11.67 23.78 -30.38
C ALA A 136 -11.31 24.68 -31.58
N GLN A 137 -10.24 24.34 -32.32
CA GLN A 137 -9.87 25.03 -33.56
C GLN A 137 -10.92 24.80 -34.65
N GLU A 138 -11.31 23.55 -34.90
CA GLU A 138 -12.35 23.18 -35.86
C GLU A 138 -13.67 23.89 -35.55
N LYS A 139 -14.06 23.94 -34.28
CA LYS A 139 -15.26 24.67 -33.84
C LYS A 139 -15.17 26.15 -34.21
N ARG A 140 -14.05 26.82 -33.92
CA ARG A 140 -13.86 28.24 -34.27
C ARG A 140 -13.88 28.48 -35.78
N GLU A 141 -13.31 27.57 -36.56
CA GLU A 141 -13.36 27.65 -38.03
C GLU A 141 -14.78 27.50 -38.57
N LEU A 142 -15.54 26.54 -38.04
CA LEU A 142 -16.95 26.36 -38.41
C LEU A 142 -17.79 27.57 -38.00
N GLU A 143 -17.59 28.12 -36.80
CA GLU A 143 -18.27 29.35 -36.35
C GLU A 143 -17.97 30.52 -37.29
N ARG A 144 -16.72 30.68 -37.74
CA ARG A 144 -16.36 31.71 -38.73
C ARG A 144 -17.05 31.49 -40.07
N ARG A 145 -17.08 30.26 -40.58
CA ARG A 145 -17.77 29.92 -41.84
C ARG A 145 -19.28 30.17 -41.74
N VAL A 146 -19.89 29.84 -40.61
CA VAL A 146 -21.31 30.13 -40.35
C VAL A 146 -21.55 31.63 -40.43
N PHE A 147 -20.72 32.44 -39.76
CA PHE A 147 -20.84 33.90 -39.81
C PHE A 147 -20.68 34.46 -41.24
N GLU A 148 -19.70 33.98 -42.00
CA GLU A 148 -19.49 34.38 -43.40
C GLU A 148 -20.69 34.01 -44.29
N LEU A 149 -21.27 32.82 -44.11
CA LEU A 149 -22.45 32.39 -44.83
C LEU A 149 -23.69 33.20 -44.44
N GLU A 150 -23.87 33.53 -43.16
CA GLU A 150 -24.94 34.41 -42.69
C GLU A 150 -24.82 35.81 -43.32
N GLU A 151 -23.61 36.36 -43.40
CA GLU A 151 -23.37 37.66 -44.07
C GLU A 151 -23.72 37.59 -45.57
N GLN A 152 -23.33 36.51 -46.26
CA GLN A 152 -23.68 36.30 -47.66
C GLN A 152 -25.19 36.14 -47.87
N GLN A 153 -25.87 35.41 -46.99
CA GLN A 153 -27.33 35.25 -47.03
C GLN A 153 -28.05 36.59 -46.84
N LEU A 154 -27.55 37.44 -45.94
CA LEU A 154 -28.08 38.79 -45.75
C LEU A 154 -27.89 39.65 -47.01
N LYS A 155 -26.70 39.64 -47.62
CA LYS A 155 -26.42 40.36 -48.88
C LYS A 155 -27.35 39.91 -50.01
N LEU A 156 -27.43 38.61 -50.26
CA LEU A 156 -28.31 38.03 -51.29
C LEU A 156 -29.79 38.32 -51.00
N THR A 157 -30.20 38.35 -49.73
CA THR A 157 -31.56 38.72 -49.33
C THR A 157 -31.86 40.17 -49.66
N VAL A 158 -30.94 41.09 -49.35
CA VAL A 158 -31.06 42.51 -49.71
C VAL A 158 -31.11 42.69 -51.23
N GLU A 159 -30.20 42.05 -51.97
CA GLU A 159 -30.17 42.09 -53.45
C GLU A 159 -31.48 41.58 -54.06
N ARG A 160 -31.98 40.44 -53.58
CA ARG A 160 -33.28 39.89 -53.99
C ARG A 160 -34.41 40.86 -53.69
N ASP A 161 -34.45 41.45 -52.51
CA ASP A 161 -35.50 42.40 -52.14
C ASP A 161 -35.43 43.68 -53.00
N THR A 162 -34.22 44.14 -53.36
CA THR A 162 -34.05 45.28 -54.29
C THR A 162 -34.52 44.93 -55.70
N ALA A 163 -34.11 43.78 -56.26
CA ALA A 163 -34.56 43.32 -57.56
C ALA A 163 -36.08 43.10 -57.60
N GLN A 164 -36.67 42.57 -56.52
CA GLN A 164 -38.13 42.45 -56.39
C GLN A 164 -38.83 43.80 -56.41
N ARG A 165 -38.27 44.83 -55.76
CA ARG A 165 -38.83 46.19 -55.80
C ARG A 165 -38.73 46.79 -57.21
N GLU A 166 -37.60 46.65 -57.89
CA GLU A 166 -37.40 47.11 -59.28
C GLU A 166 -38.39 46.42 -60.23
N VAL A 167 -38.56 45.10 -60.11
CA VAL A 167 -39.56 44.35 -60.87
C VAL A 167 -40.97 44.88 -60.61
N ARG A 168 -41.35 45.12 -59.36
CA ARG A 168 -42.67 45.71 -59.04
C ARG A 168 -42.84 47.11 -59.64
N GLN A 169 -41.80 47.94 -59.62
CA GLN A 169 -41.82 49.27 -60.25
C GLN A 169 -41.98 49.18 -61.77
N LEU A 170 -41.21 48.31 -62.44
CA LEU A 170 -41.34 48.07 -63.87
C LEU A 170 -42.70 47.48 -64.25
N GLN A 171 -43.27 46.61 -63.40
CA GLN A 171 -44.63 46.10 -63.58
C GLN A 171 -45.69 47.21 -63.43
N HIS A 172 -45.52 48.16 -62.52
CA HIS A 172 -46.44 49.29 -62.35
C HIS A 172 -46.33 50.31 -63.49
N MET A 173 -45.13 50.79 -63.84
CA MET A 173 -44.91 51.66 -65.02
C MET A 173 -45.35 50.97 -66.31
N GLY A 174 -45.25 49.66 -66.30
CA GLY A 174 -45.68 48.80 -67.34
C GLY A 174 -47.18 48.64 -67.53
N ALA A 175 -47.91 48.51 -66.42
CA ALA A 175 -49.36 48.50 -66.44
C ALA A 175 -49.94 49.83 -66.96
N GLU A 176 -49.18 50.93 -66.91
CA GLU A 176 -49.57 52.24 -67.47
C GLU A 176 -49.31 52.37 -68.99
N ASN A 177 -48.43 51.56 -69.59
CA ASN A 177 -48.14 51.58 -71.03
C ASN A 177 -48.39 50.18 -71.64
N GLY A 178 -49.56 49.98 -72.26
CA GLY A 178 -50.12 48.69 -72.69
C GLY A 178 -49.34 47.82 -73.70
N GLY A 179 -48.12 47.38 -73.36
CA GLY A 179 -47.32 46.38 -74.10
C GLY A 179 -47.08 45.07 -73.33
N HIS A 180 -47.86 44.81 -72.26
CA HIS A 180 -47.38 44.08 -71.07
C HIS A 180 -47.67 42.58 -70.95
N ALA A 181 -48.03 41.92 -72.04
CA ALA A 181 -48.28 40.47 -72.01
C ALA A 181 -46.98 39.64 -72.11
N GLU A 182 -46.05 40.00 -73.00
CA GLU A 182 -44.83 39.21 -73.24
C GLU A 182 -43.77 39.38 -72.14
N ALA A 183 -43.51 40.62 -71.71
CA ALA A 183 -42.52 40.89 -70.65
C ALA A 183 -42.93 40.24 -69.30
N MET A 184 -44.23 40.16 -69.01
CA MET A 184 -44.73 39.52 -67.79
C MET A 184 -44.58 37.98 -67.83
N VAL A 185 -44.70 37.38 -69.01
CA VAL A 185 -44.47 35.95 -69.21
C VAL A 185 -42.98 35.61 -69.03
N GLU A 186 -42.08 36.39 -69.62
CA GLU A 186 -40.63 36.18 -69.45
C GLU A 186 -40.18 36.33 -68.00
N LEU A 187 -40.70 37.32 -67.29
CA LEU A 187 -40.38 37.56 -65.88
C LEU A 187 -40.92 36.45 -64.97
N ARG A 188 -42.10 35.91 -65.28
CA ARG A 188 -42.70 34.79 -64.55
C ARG A 188 -41.94 33.48 -64.79
N VAL A 189 -41.49 33.25 -66.02
CA VAL A 189 -40.61 32.10 -66.36
C VAL A 189 -39.28 32.23 -65.63
N ARG A 190 -38.66 33.42 -65.61
CA ARG A 190 -37.40 33.66 -64.90
C ARG A 190 -37.52 33.48 -63.39
N SER A 191 -38.61 33.95 -62.78
CA SER A 191 -38.91 33.72 -61.35
C SER A 191 -39.07 32.23 -61.05
N ARG A 192 -39.78 31.49 -61.91
CA ARG A 192 -39.97 30.04 -61.76
C ARG A 192 -38.65 29.28 -61.88
N MET A 193 -37.79 29.65 -62.83
CA MET A 193 -36.45 29.06 -62.97
C MET A 193 -35.58 29.32 -61.74
N GLN A 194 -35.63 30.54 -61.18
CA GLN A 194 -34.92 30.87 -59.95
C GLN A 194 -35.45 30.08 -58.73
N GLU A 195 -36.76 29.88 -58.63
CA GLU A 195 -37.37 29.03 -57.59
C GLU A 195 -36.95 27.57 -57.72
N GLU A 196 -36.91 27.02 -58.94
CA GLU A 196 -36.45 25.67 -59.21
C GLU A 196 -34.95 25.49 -58.90
N GLU A 197 -34.11 26.48 -59.21
CA GLU A 197 -32.69 26.48 -58.82
C GLU A 197 -32.50 26.56 -57.31
N LEU A 198 -33.28 27.39 -56.61
CA LEU A 198 -33.26 27.45 -55.14
C LEU A 198 -33.69 26.12 -54.51
N GLN A 199 -34.69 25.44 -55.06
CA GLN A 199 -35.09 24.11 -54.60
C GLN A 199 -33.98 23.08 -54.83
N ARG A 200 -33.30 23.10 -55.99
CA ARG A 200 -32.17 22.22 -56.27
C ARG A 200 -31.01 22.46 -55.29
N LEU A 201 -30.66 23.72 -55.04
CA LEU A 201 -29.60 24.08 -54.09
C LEU A 201 -29.94 23.65 -52.65
N ARG A 202 -31.20 23.80 -52.22
CA ARG A 202 -31.67 23.29 -50.93
C ARG A 202 -31.55 21.76 -50.82
N GLN A 203 -32.01 21.03 -51.83
CA GLN A 203 -31.87 19.56 -51.87
C GLN A 203 -30.41 19.11 -51.84
N LEU A 204 -29.50 19.85 -52.48
CA LEU A 204 -28.07 19.57 -52.48
C LEU A 204 -27.45 19.85 -51.10
N GLY A 205 -27.84 20.96 -50.45
CA GLY A 205 -27.47 21.26 -49.07
C GLY A 205 -27.94 20.18 -48.07
N ASP A 206 -29.18 19.71 -48.21
CA ASP A 206 -29.72 18.64 -47.36
C ASP A 206 -28.96 17.32 -47.54
N ARG A 207 -28.59 16.97 -48.79
CA ARG A 207 -27.77 15.78 -49.07
C ARG A 207 -26.38 15.88 -48.46
N LEU A 208 -25.69 17.01 -48.64
CA LEU A 208 -24.37 17.23 -48.06
C LEU A 208 -24.42 17.25 -46.53
N SER A 209 -25.48 17.77 -45.92
CA SER A 209 -25.72 17.71 -44.48
C SER A 209 -25.88 16.27 -43.99
N GLN A 210 -26.67 15.46 -44.70
CA GLN A 210 -26.83 14.03 -44.40
C GLN A 210 -25.54 13.22 -44.57
N GLU A 211 -24.75 13.52 -45.61
CA GLU A 211 -23.44 12.89 -45.82
C GLU A 211 -22.44 13.28 -44.73
N ASN A 212 -22.40 14.56 -44.33
CA ASN A 212 -21.58 14.99 -43.19
C ASN A 212 -22.00 14.32 -41.89
N ALA A 213 -23.30 14.18 -41.62
CA ALA A 213 -23.80 13.46 -40.46
C ALA A 213 -23.38 11.97 -40.49
N ARG A 214 -23.42 11.33 -41.66
CA ARG A 214 -22.96 9.94 -41.84
C ARG A 214 -21.44 9.80 -41.66
N LEU A 215 -20.66 10.74 -42.17
CA LEU A 215 -19.20 10.73 -42.02
C LEU A 215 -18.78 10.99 -40.57
N ARG A 216 -19.48 11.88 -39.85
CA ARG A 216 -19.28 12.09 -38.41
C ARG A 216 -19.54 10.81 -37.61
N ASN A 217 -20.68 10.15 -37.87
CA ASN A 217 -21.00 8.88 -37.19
C ASN A 217 -19.99 7.75 -37.46
N ARG A 218 -19.30 7.76 -38.62
CA ARG A 218 -18.24 6.78 -38.94
C ARG A 218 -16.87 7.10 -38.32
N LEU A 219 -16.67 8.33 -37.84
CA LEU A 219 -15.46 8.74 -37.14
C LEU A 219 -15.58 8.52 -35.62
N ASP A 220 -16.81 8.35 -35.13
CA ASP A 220 -17.13 8.07 -33.72
C ASP A 220 -17.27 6.56 -33.41
N GLU A 221 -17.23 5.68 -34.42
CA GLU A 221 -17.10 4.20 -34.33
C GLU A 221 -15.63 3.76 -34.44
#